data_AF-A0A848MS89-F1
#
_entry.id   AF-A0A848MS89-F1
#
_cell.length_a   1.000
_cell.length_b   1.000
_cell.length_c   1.000
_cell.angle_alpha   90.00
_cell.angle_beta   90.00
_cell.angle_gamma   90.00
#
_symmetry.space_group_name_H-M   'P 1'
#
loop_
_entity.id
_entity.type
_entity.pdbx_description
1 polymer ?
#
loop_
_entity_poly.entity_id
_entity_poly.type
_entity_poly.pdbx_seq_one_letter_code
_entity_poly.pdbx_strand_id
1 'polypeptide(L)' 'MPIATGNKRLPVTLDENRQKELQQLKQKYGKSESKIMCVALDLLIAQEKAGFNIPALRK' A
#
# COMPACT_ATOMS: atom_id res chain seq x y z
N MET A 1 1.75 -19.93 7.99
CA MET A 1 2.60 -18.99 8.77
C MET A 1 1.74 -18.23 9.76
N PRO A 2 2.00 -18.35 11.08
CA PRO A 2 1.36 -17.53 12.10
C PRO A 2 1.79 -16.06 11.93
N ILE A 3 0.85 -15.16 12.15
CA ILE A 3 1.11 -13.72 12.14
C ILE A 3 1.69 -13.37 13.52
N ALA A 4 2.70 -12.50 13.57
CA ALA A 4 3.17 -11.99 14.85
C ALA A 4 2.01 -11.31 15.60
N THR A 5 1.88 -11.61 16.89
CA THR A 5 0.80 -11.10 17.75
C THR A 5 0.72 -9.58 17.66
N GLY A 6 -0.42 -9.04 17.20
CA GLY A 6 -0.65 -7.59 17.02
C GLY A 6 -0.72 -7.11 15.56
N ASN A 7 -0.26 -7.89 14.58
CA ASN A 7 -0.38 -7.50 13.17
C ASN A 7 -1.77 -7.84 12.60
N LYS A 8 -2.41 -6.86 11.96
CA LYS A 8 -3.70 -7.04 11.26
C LYS A 8 -3.49 -7.39 9.79
N ARG A 9 -4.12 -8.46 9.32
CA ARG A 9 -4.20 -8.76 7.87
C ARG A 9 -5.33 -7.94 7.25
N LEU A 10 -5.04 -7.31 6.11
CA LEU A 10 -6.03 -6.62 5.31
C LEU A 10 -6.20 -7.37 3.99
N PRO A 11 -7.34 -8.03 3.73
CA PRO A 11 -7.65 -8.52 2.40
C PRO A 11 -7.92 -7.32 1.49
N VAL A 12 -7.23 -7.24 0.36
CA VAL A 12 -7.39 -6.17 -0.61
C VAL A 12 -7.66 -6.78 -1.98
N THR A 13 -8.73 -6.33 -2.62
CA THR A 13 -9.02 -6.63 -4.03
C THR A 13 -8.39 -5.54 -4.89
N LEU A 14 -7.45 -5.94 -5.75
CA LEU A 14 -6.83 -5.05 -6.73
C LEU A 14 -7.46 -5.33 -8.10
N ASP A 15 -7.84 -4.29 -8.83
CA ASP A 15 -8.16 -4.41 -10.24
C ASP A 15 -6.92 -4.77 -11.08
N GLU A 16 -7.13 -5.23 -12.31
CA GLU A 16 -6.06 -5.74 -13.17
C GLU A 16 -4.95 -4.72 -13.45
N ASN A 17 -5.29 -3.43 -13.52
CA ASN A 17 -4.31 -2.38 -13.77
C ASN A 17 -3.42 -2.18 -12.54
N ARG A 18 -4.02 -2.08 -11.35
CA ARG A 18 -3.28 -1.98 -10.09
C ARG A 18 -2.41 -3.22 -9.84
N GLN A 19 -2.84 -4.41 -10.24
CA GLN A 19 -2.02 -5.63 -10.16
C GLN A 19 -0.78 -5.54 -11.04
N LYS A 20 -0.92 -5.09 -12.29
CA LYS A 20 0.21 -4.90 -13.21
C LYS A 20 1.21 -3.87 -12.70
N GLU A 21 0.72 -2.72 -12.23
CA GLU A 21 1.58 -1.68 -11.65
C GLU A 21 2.31 -2.16 -10.40
N LEU A 22 1.62 -2.88 -9.51
CA LEU A 22 2.24 -3.44 -8.31
C LEU A 22 3.33 -4.46 -8.65
N GLN A 23 3.10 -5.29 -9.67
CA GLN A 23 4.10 -6.24 -10.17
C GLN A 23 5.33 -5.52 -10.77
N GLN A 24 5.13 -4.41 -11.49
CA GLN A 24 6.23 -3.58 -11.99
C GLN A 24 7.02 -2.94 -10.83
N LEU A 25 6.35 -2.42 -9.80
CA LEU A 25 7.00 -1.85 -8.62
C LEU A 25 7.82 -2.91 -7.85
N LYS A 26 7.30 -4.13 -7.73
CA LYS A 26 8.00 -5.28 -7.16
C LYS A 26 9.29 -5.58 -7.93
N GLN A 27 9.24 -5.62 -9.26
CA GLN A 27 10.42 -5.83 -10.10
C GLN A 27 11.42 -4.68 -9.97
N LYS A 28 10.95 -3.44 -9.99
CA LYS A 28 11.79 -2.23 -9.91
C LYS A 28 12.56 -2.14 -8.59
N TYR A 29 11.91 -2.43 -7.46
CA TYR A 29 12.50 -2.23 -6.13
C TYR A 29 12.99 -3.52 -5.46
N GLY A 30 12.73 -4.69 -6.06
CA GLY A 30 13.09 -5.99 -5.48
C GLY A 30 12.44 -6.23 -4.11
N LYS A 31 11.25 -5.68 -3.87
CA LYS A 31 10.51 -5.81 -2.59
C LYS A 31 9.22 -6.58 -2.79
N SER A 32 8.75 -7.24 -1.73
CA SER A 32 7.44 -7.91 -1.75
C SER A 32 6.30 -6.89 -1.91
N GLU A 33 5.22 -7.33 -2.54
CA GLU A 33 4.00 -6.53 -2.75
C GLU A 33 3.45 -6.00 -1.43
N SER A 34 3.42 -6.85 -0.39
CA SER A 34 3.00 -6.43 0.95
C SER A 34 3.87 -5.31 1.51
N LYS A 35 5.20 -5.35 1.29
CA LYS A 35 6.10 -4.29 1.77
C LYS A 35 5.88 -2.98 1.00
N ILE A 36 5.63 -3.06 -0.31
CA ILE A 36 5.30 -1.90 -1.14
C ILE A 36 3.98 -1.26 -0.68
N MET A 37 2.96 -2.09 -0.41
CA MET A 37 1.68 -1.61 0.11
C MET A 37 1.81 -0.96 1.49
N CYS A 38 2.65 -1.49 2.39
CA CYS A 38 2.94 -0.83 3.67
C CYS A 38 3.59 0.54 3.46
N VAL A 39 4.57 0.66 2.56
CA VAL A 39 5.20 1.95 2.25
C VAL A 39 4.19 2.94 1.66
N ALA A 40 3.30 2.48 0.77
CA ALA A 40 2.24 3.33 0.23
C ALA A 40 1.31 3.87 1.33
N LEU A 41 0.97 3.04 2.32
CA LEU A 41 0.19 3.46 3.49
C LEU A 41 0.96 4.48 4.36
N ASP A 42 2.25 4.24 4.62
CA ASP A 42 3.09 5.17 5.38
C ASP A 42 3.19 6.54 4.69
N LEU A 43 3.34 6.54 3.36
CA LEU A 43 3.35 7.77 2.55
C LEU A 43 2.00 8.49 2.60
N LEU A 44 0.89 7.76 2.52
CA LEU A 44 -0.45 8.34 2.64
C LEU A 44 -0.63 9.04 3.99
N ILE A 45 -0.19 8.41 5.09
CA ILE A 45 -0.24 9.00 6.43
C ILE A 45 0.65 10.24 6.51
N ALA A 46 1.84 10.21 5.91
CA ALA A 46 2.74 11.35 5.89
C ALA A 46 2.15 12.52 5.09
N GLN A 47 1.47 12.25 3.97
CA GLN A 47 0.77 13.24 3.16
C GLN A 47 -0.35 13.91 3.95
N GLU A 48 -1.21 13.13 4.63
CA GLU A 48 -2.26 13.65 5.51
C GLU A 48 -1.66 14.55 6.61
N LYS A 49 -0.58 14.11 7.28
CA LYS A 49 0.09 14.90 8.32
C LYS A 49 0.72 16.19 7.80
N ALA A 50 1.18 16.19 6.56
CA ALA A 50 1.73 17.38 5.90
C ALA A 50 0.64 18.29 5.31
N GLY A 51 -0.65 17.96 5.50
CA GLY A 51 -1.77 18.79 5.06
C GLY A 51 -2.05 18.69 3.56
N PHE A 52 -1.55 17.66 2.87
CA PHE A 52 -1.90 17.42 1.47
C PHE A 52 -3.39 17.11 1.36
N ASN A 53 -4.04 17.69 0.36
CA ASN A 53 -5.39 17.29 0.01
C ASN A 53 -5.32 15.95 -0.75
N ILE A 54 -6.08 14.95 -0.29
CA ILE A 54 -6.20 13.64 -0.94
C ILE A 54 -7.65 13.50 -1.45
N PRO A 55 -7.96 14.00 -2.66
CA PRO A 55 -9.33 14.01 -3.18
C PRO A 55 -9.96 12.62 -3.28
N ALA A 56 -9.15 11.59 -3.55
CA ALA A 56 -9.61 10.19 -3.63
C ALA A 56 -10.18 9.63 -2.32
N LEU A 57 -9.90 10.28 -1.18
CA LEU A 57 -10.41 9.90 0.13
C LEU A 57 -11.49 10.88 0.65
N ARG A 58 -11.73 11.98 -0.06
CA ARG A 58 -12.82 12.92 0.27
C ARG A 58 -14.09 12.49 -0.47
N LYS A 59 -15.21 12.43 0.26
CA LYS A 59 -16.54 12.20 -0.31
C LYS A 59 -16.96 13.37 -1.19
#